data_AF-A0A3G2HR88-F1
#
_entry.id   AF-A0A3G2HR88-F1
#
_cell.length_a   1.000
_cell.length_b   1.000
_cell.length_c   1.000
_cell.angle_alpha   90.00
_cell.angle_beta   90.00
_cell.angle_gamma   90.00
#
_symmetry.space_group_name_H-M   'P 1'
#
loop_
_entity.id
_entity.type
_entity.pdbx_description
1 polymer ?
#
loop_
_entity_poly.entity_id
_entity_poly.type
_entity_poly.pdbx_seq_one_letter_code
_entity_poly.pdbx_strand_id
1 'polypeptide(L)'
;MLAPIWLRAAHRGVPTFLVTALLLGQSSMALAESPAQRQELVAALRQLDALERTVAGGAAHDPIQPGERYHFDYPRLLADLARVRAGIQAHLNPSRAQPRDLSELAGEYRTELVTPPSLPTTAQGKP
;
A
#
# COMPACT_ATOMS: atom_id res chain seq x y z
N MET A 1 -29.92 -36.00 -10.51
CA MET A 1 -28.64 -36.61 -10.09
C MET A 1 -27.51 -35.71 -10.59
N LEU A 2 -26.61 -35.35 -9.69
CA LEU A 2 -25.73 -34.17 -9.73
C LEU A 2 -24.50 -34.39 -10.62
N ALA A 3 -24.16 -33.41 -11.46
CA ALA A 3 -22.85 -33.32 -12.14
C ALA A 3 -21.91 -32.43 -11.30
N PRO A 4 -20.62 -32.79 -11.15
CA PRO A 4 -19.71 -32.08 -10.26
C PRO A 4 -19.13 -30.83 -10.91
N ILE A 5 -19.35 -29.69 -10.25
CA ILE A 5 -18.72 -28.41 -10.55
C ILE A 5 -17.29 -28.47 -9.99
N TRP A 6 -16.34 -28.87 -10.82
CA TRP A 6 -14.93 -28.63 -10.53
C TRP A 6 -14.56 -27.25 -11.06
N LEU A 7 -14.83 -26.20 -10.29
CA LEU A 7 -14.23 -24.90 -10.53
C LEU A 7 -13.04 -24.73 -9.58
N ARG A 8 -11.84 -24.94 -10.15
CA ARG A 8 -10.57 -24.46 -9.59
C ARG A 8 -10.71 -22.96 -9.29
N ALA A 9 -10.75 -22.60 -8.01
CA ALA A 9 -10.45 -21.26 -7.55
C ALA A 9 -9.10 -21.31 -6.83
N ALA A 10 -8.03 -21.04 -7.59
CA ALA A 10 -6.67 -20.94 -7.10
C ALA A 10 -6.47 -19.60 -6.38
N HIS A 11 -6.81 -19.52 -5.10
CA HIS A 11 -6.54 -18.34 -4.27
C HIS A 11 -6.21 -18.75 -2.83
N ARG A 12 -5.02 -19.30 -2.54
CA ARG A 12 -4.46 -19.39 -1.16
C ARG A 12 -2.93 -19.52 -1.12
N GLY A 13 -2.21 -18.81 -1.99
CA GLY A 13 -0.73 -18.85 -2.00
C GLY A 13 -0.06 -17.60 -1.41
N VAL A 14 -0.62 -16.42 -1.65
CA VAL A 14 0.06 -15.15 -1.39
C VAL A 14 0.01 -14.66 0.06
N PRO A 15 -1.06 -14.83 0.86
CA PRO A 15 -1.06 -14.27 2.23
C PRO A 15 -0.10 -15.03 3.16
N THR A 16 0.17 -16.31 2.87
CA THR A 16 1.08 -17.14 3.68
C THR A 16 2.53 -16.69 3.52
N PHE A 17 3.00 -16.34 2.32
CA PHE A 17 4.39 -15.89 2.13
C PHE A 17 4.70 -14.59 2.88
N LEU A 18 3.75 -13.66 2.91
CA LEU A 18 3.94 -12.35 3.54
C LEU A 18 3.98 -12.46 5.06
N VAL A 19 3.15 -13.33 5.65
CA VAL A 19 3.16 -13.63 7.10
C VAL A 19 4.43 -14.37 7.52
N THR A 20 4.93 -15.32 6.73
CA THR A 20 6.19 -16.02 7.04
C THR A 20 7.41 -15.09 6.94
N ALA A 21 7.41 -14.16 5.97
CA ALA A 21 8.48 -13.16 5.84
C ALA A 21 8.49 -12.15 7.00
N LEU A 22 7.31 -11.82 7.56
CA LEU A 22 7.18 -10.93 8.71
C LEU A 22 7.60 -11.60 10.02
N LEU A 23 7.38 -12.91 10.17
CA LEU A 23 7.78 -13.68 11.36
C LEU A 23 9.28 -13.96 11.45
N LEU A 24 9.99 -14.04 10.32
CA LEU A 24 11.44 -14.32 10.30
C LEU A 24 12.33 -13.08 10.55
N GLY A 25 11.77 -11.86 10.53
CA GLY A 25 12.50 -10.61 10.71
C GLY A 25 12.59 -10.11 12.16
N GLN A 26 12.02 -10.84 13.12
CA GLN A 26 11.83 -10.38 14.49
C GLN A 26 12.99 -10.80 15.41
N SER A 27 14.19 -10.25 15.24
CA SER A 27 15.18 -10.13 16.33
C SER A 27 16.45 -9.40 15.89
N SER A 28 16.67 -8.20 16.42
CA SER A 28 17.94 -7.75 17.00
C SER A 28 17.72 -6.49 17.85
N MET A 29 17.93 -6.61 19.16
CA MET A 29 18.01 -5.46 20.07
C MET A 29 19.27 -4.63 19.79
N ALA A 30 19.13 -3.32 20.01
CA ALA A 30 20.01 -2.24 19.62
C ALA A 30 21.37 -2.18 20.34
N LEU A 31 22.38 -1.60 19.65
CA LEU A 31 23.23 -0.44 20.04
C LEU A 31 24.56 -0.47 19.27
N ALA A 32 24.95 0.69 18.72
CA ALA A 32 25.89 0.90 17.61
C ALA A 32 25.34 0.38 16.27
N GLU A 33 25.48 1.17 15.20
CA GLU A 33 25.03 0.80 13.85
C GLU A 33 25.84 -0.42 13.38
N SER A 34 25.38 -1.59 13.79
CA SER A 34 26.07 -2.84 13.59
C SER A 34 25.88 -3.25 12.13
N PRO A 35 26.84 -3.97 11.53
CA PRO A 35 26.65 -4.53 10.20
C PRO A 35 25.35 -5.36 10.11
N ALA A 36 24.89 -5.94 11.22
CA ALA A 36 23.60 -6.63 11.30
C ALA A 36 22.40 -5.68 11.13
N GLN A 37 22.35 -4.54 11.84
CA GLN A 37 21.28 -3.56 11.67
C GLN A 37 21.17 -3.05 10.22
N ARG A 38 22.33 -2.79 9.58
CA ARG A 38 22.37 -2.41 8.16
C ARG A 38 21.80 -3.50 7.26
N GLN A 39 22.13 -4.77 7.52
CA GLN A 39 21.59 -5.91 6.77
C GLN A 39 20.08 -6.06 6.95
N GLU A 40 19.56 -5.88 8.16
CA GLU A 40 18.12 -5.89 8.46
C GLU A 40 17.39 -4.78 7.69
N LEU A 41 17.92 -3.56 7.69
CA LEU A 41 17.32 -2.45 6.92
C LEU A 41 17.35 -2.70 5.41
N VAL A 42 18.42 -3.33 4.88
CA VAL A 42 18.46 -3.74 3.47
C VAL A 42 17.43 -4.84 3.17
N ALA A 43 17.22 -5.78 4.10
CA ALA A 43 16.16 -6.78 3.97
C ALA A 43 14.77 -6.13 3.98
N ALA A 44 14.54 -5.16 4.87
CA ALA A 44 13.31 -4.39 4.93
C ALA A 44 13.03 -3.63 3.62
N LEU A 45 14.04 -3.04 2.98
CA LEU A 45 13.90 -2.41 1.67
C LEU A 45 13.39 -3.40 0.60
N ARG A 46 13.93 -4.62 0.58
CA ARG A 46 13.48 -5.66 -0.36
C ARG A 46 12.03 -6.10 -0.09
N GLN A 47 11.64 -6.15 1.18
CA GLN A 47 10.26 -6.44 1.58
C GLN A 47 9.31 -5.32 1.13
N LEU A 48 9.73 -4.05 1.27
CA LEU A 48 9.00 -2.91 0.74
C LEU A 48 8.84 -3.00 -0.78
N ASP A 49 9.90 -3.30 -1.53
CA ASP A 49 9.82 -3.45 -2.99
C ASP A 49 8.89 -4.60 -3.42
N ALA A 50 8.78 -5.66 -2.62
CA ALA A 50 7.83 -6.75 -2.86
C ALA A 50 6.39 -6.31 -2.55
N LEU A 51 6.19 -5.54 -1.48
CA LEU A 51 4.90 -4.97 -1.12
C LEU A 51 4.40 -3.98 -2.17
N GLU A 52 5.24 -3.04 -2.61
CA GLU A 52 4.91 -2.07 -3.68
C GLU A 52 4.41 -2.77 -4.94
N ARG A 53 5.06 -3.84 -5.37
CA ARG A 53 4.63 -4.65 -6.53
C ARG A 53 3.29 -5.35 -6.29
N THR A 54 3.05 -5.84 -5.08
CA THR A 54 1.79 -6.48 -4.72
C THR A 54 0.64 -5.47 -4.73
N VAL A 55 0.86 -4.28 -4.16
CA VAL A 55 -0.09 -3.17 -4.11
C VAL A 55 -0.40 -2.66 -5.53
N ALA A 56 0.63 -2.47 -6.36
CA ALA A 56 0.45 -2.08 -7.76
C ALA A 56 -0.33 -3.13 -8.57
N GLY A 57 -0.10 -4.41 -8.30
CA GLY A 57 -0.89 -5.51 -8.89
C GLY A 57 -2.36 -5.50 -8.43
N GLY A 58 -2.61 -5.22 -7.14
CA GLY A 58 -3.96 -5.08 -6.59
C GLY A 58 -4.74 -3.93 -7.21
N ALA A 59 -4.09 -2.76 -7.38
CA ALA A 59 -4.68 -1.60 -8.03
C ALA A 59 -5.14 -1.87 -9.48
N ALA A 60 -4.47 -2.79 -10.18
CA ALA A 60 -4.84 -3.20 -11.53
C ALA A 60 -5.96 -4.26 -11.56
N HIS A 61 -6.21 -4.94 -10.44
CA HIS A 61 -7.13 -6.08 -10.36
C HIS A 61 -8.47 -5.77 -9.67
N ASP A 62 -8.54 -4.70 -8.87
CA ASP A 62 -9.77 -4.22 -8.22
C ASP A 62 -10.33 -2.98 -8.94
N PRO A 63 -11.13 -3.15 -10.02
CA PRO A 63 -11.89 -2.04 -10.57
C PRO A 63 -12.95 -1.59 -9.55
N ILE A 64 -13.07 -0.26 -9.35
CA ILE A 64 -14.06 0.34 -8.46
C ILE A 64 -15.46 -0.16 -8.87
N GLN A 65 -16.15 -0.83 -7.95
CA GLN A 65 -17.48 -1.35 -8.25
C GLN A 65 -18.51 -0.22 -8.25
N PRO A 66 -19.45 -0.20 -9.21
CA PRO A 66 -20.50 0.80 -9.24
C PRO A 66 -21.39 0.68 -7.99
N GLY A 67 -21.43 1.76 -7.19
CA GLY A 67 -22.18 1.84 -5.93
C GLY A 67 -21.32 1.79 -4.67
N GLU A 68 -20.02 1.53 -4.80
CA GLU A 68 -19.09 1.52 -3.67
C GLU A 68 -18.72 2.96 -3.27
N ARG A 69 -19.15 3.38 -2.06
CA ARG A 69 -18.95 4.75 -1.58
C ARG A 69 -17.51 5.02 -1.15
N TYR A 70 -16.84 4.00 -0.62
CA TYR A 70 -15.48 4.08 -0.10
C TYR A 70 -14.60 3.11 -0.88
N HIS A 71 -13.46 3.59 -1.37
CA HIS A 71 -12.48 2.76 -2.05
C HIS A 71 -11.10 2.96 -1.45
N PHE A 72 -10.23 1.98 -1.68
CA PHE A 72 -8.84 2.02 -1.25
C PHE A 72 -8.02 2.89 -2.22
N ASP A 73 -7.35 3.90 -1.69
CA ASP A 73 -6.48 4.81 -2.44
C ASP A 73 -5.08 4.20 -2.60
N TYR A 74 -4.97 3.31 -3.58
CA TYR A 74 -3.71 2.68 -3.96
C TYR A 74 -2.60 3.70 -4.30
N PRO A 75 -2.84 4.76 -5.11
CA PRO A 75 -1.84 5.79 -5.37
C PRO A 75 -1.29 6.44 -4.10
N ARG A 76 -2.16 6.74 -3.13
CA ARG A 76 -1.75 7.36 -1.86
C ARG A 76 -0.90 6.42 -1.01
N LEU A 77 -1.26 5.14 -0.94
CA LEU A 77 -0.43 4.13 -0.27
C LEU A 77 0.95 3.99 -0.95
N LEU A 78 1.01 3.93 -2.27
CA LEU A 78 2.28 3.79 -3.00
C LEU A 78 3.20 5.00 -2.77
N ALA A 79 2.65 6.20 -2.67
CA ALA A 79 3.42 7.40 -2.32
C ALA A 79 4.03 7.31 -0.91
N ASP A 80 3.25 6.84 0.07
CA ASP A 80 3.73 6.65 1.44
C ASP A 80 4.81 5.56 1.53
N LEU A 81 4.65 4.42 0.83
CA LEU A 81 5.66 3.37 0.75
C LEU A 81 6.98 3.88 0.17
N ALA A 82 6.91 4.66 -0.92
CA ALA A 82 8.08 5.28 -1.53
C ALA A 82 8.79 6.24 -0.57
N ARG A 83 8.04 6.96 0.28
CA ARG A 83 8.61 7.85 1.30
C ARG A 83 9.29 7.07 2.42
N VAL A 84 8.69 5.99 2.91
CA VAL A 84 9.33 5.11 3.91
C VAL A 84 10.64 4.54 3.36
N ARG A 85 10.63 4.07 2.10
CA ARG A 85 11.83 3.59 1.41
C ARG A 85 12.92 4.66 1.35
N ALA A 86 12.57 5.89 0.97
CA ALA A 86 13.50 7.01 0.92
C ALA A 86 14.08 7.33 2.31
N GLY A 87 13.26 7.29 3.37
CA GLY A 87 13.69 7.49 4.75
C GLY A 87 14.72 6.45 5.21
N ILE A 88 14.48 5.17 4.93
CA ILE A 88 15.42 4.08 5.25
C ILE A 88 16.71 4.23 4.46
N GLN A 89 16.64 4.54 3.16
CA GLN A 89 17.83 4.77 2.32
C GLN A 89 18.66 5.95 2.80
N ALA A 90 18.01 7.04 3.21
CA ALA A 90 18.68 8.22 3.78
C ALA A 90 19.35 7.92 5.13
N HIS A 91 18.77 7.01 5.93
CA HIS A 91 19.41 6.54 7.15
C HIS A 91 20.66 5.68 6.85
N LEU A 92 20.57 4.78 5.87
CA LEU A 92 21.69 3.92 5.47
C LEU A 92 22.85 4.68 4.81
N ASN A 93 22.55 5.76 4.09
CA ASN A 93 23.52 6.63 3.41
C ASN A 93 23.41 8.07 3.93
N PRO A 94 23.85 8.33 5.18
CA PRO A 94 23.69 9.64 5.79
C PRO A 94 24.56 10.67 5.07
N SER A 95 23.95 11.54 4.26
CA SER A 95 24.60 12.75 3.77
C SER A 95 24.66 13.78 4.90
N ARG A 96 25.86 14.27 5.25
CA ARG A 96 26.09 15.09 6.44
C ARG A 96 25.58 16.55 6.35
N ALA A 97 24.84 16.96 5.31
CA ALA A 97 24.60 18.39 5.07
C ALA A 97 23.32 18.76 4.29
N GLN A 98 22.19 18.05 4.45
CA GLN A 98 20.93 18.46 3.81
C GLN A 98 19.73 18.50 4.77
N PRO A 99 18.91 19.57 4.72
CA PRO A 99 17.56 19.56 5.28
C PRO A 99 16.81 18.37 4.70
N ARG A 100 16.32 17.50 5.56
CA ARG A 100 15.51 16.36 5.13
C ARG A 100 14.08 16.83 4.91
N ASP A 101 13.46 16.37 3.84
CA ASP A 101 12.03 16.52 3.67
C ASP A 101 11.33 15.63 4.72
N LEU A 102 10.70 16.27 5.70
CA LEU A 102 9.98 15.62 6.81
C LEU A 102 8.48 15.48 6.50
N SER A 103 8.13 15.32 5.23
CA SER A 103 6.72 15.18 4.84
C SER A 103 6.04 14.01 5.58
N GLU A 104 4.92 14.31 6.23
CA GLU A 104 4.13 13.36 7.01
C GLU A 104 3.47 12.32 6.10
N LEU A 105 3.50 11.05 6.51
CA LEU A 105 2.75 9.99 5.84
C LEU A 105 1.25 10.34 5.87
N ALA A 106 0.58 10.10 4.75
CA ALA A 106 -0.84 10.40 4.63
C ALA A 106 -1.68 9.65 5.67
N GLY A 107 -1.37 8.37 5.91
CA GLY A 107 -2.02 7.53 6.94
C GLY A 107 -3.47 7.15 6.66
N GLU A 108 -4.19 7.93 5.84
CA GLU A 108 -5.57 7.68 5.42
C GLU A 108 -5.62 7.24 3.96
N TYR A 109 -5.97 5.97 3.71
CA TYR A 109 -6.04 5.40 2.36
C TYR A 109 -7.48 5.17 1.89
N ARG A 110 -8.45 5.86 2.50
CA ARG A 110 -9.85 5.77 2.12
C ARG A 110 -10.24 6.99 1.31
N THR A 111 -10.77 6.77 0.11
CA THR A 111 -11.28 7.85 -0.75
C THR A 111 -12.80 7.71 -0.90
N GLU A 112 -13.49 8.83 -0.77
CA GLU A 112 -14.94 8.94 -0.97
C GLU A 112 -15.23 9.41 -2.39
N LEU A 113 -16.13 8.71 -3.08
CA LEU A 113 -16.60 9.14 -4.39
C LEU A 113 -17.54 10.33 -4.16
N VAL A 114 -17.05 11.56 -4.35
CA VAL A 114 -17.89 12.76 -4.35
C VAL A 114 -18.78 12.66 -5.58
N THR A 115 -19.99 12.13 -5.43
CA THR A 115 -21.04 12.32 -6.43
C THR A 115 -21.23 13.82 -6.58
N PRO A 116 -20.96 14.42 -7.75
CA PRO A 116 -21.20 15.85 -7.92
C PRO A 116 -22.68 16.12 -7.62
N PRO A 117 -23.01 17.17 -6.84
CA PRO A 117 -24.40 17.49 -6.52
C PRO A 117 -25.15 17.63 -7.84
N SER A 118 -26.19 16.82 -8.02
CA SER A 118 -27.10 16.92 -9.16
C SER A 118 -27.62 18.36 -9.21
N LEU A 119 -27.27 19.06 -10.29
CA LEU A 119 -27.78 20.40 -10.59
C LEU A 119 -29.30 20.39 -10.39
N PRO A 120 -29.88 21.35 -9.63
CA PRO A 120 -31.32 21.39 -9.46
C PRO A 120 -31.97 21.65 -10.83
N THR A 121 -32.73 20.66 -11.31
CA THR A 121 -33.63 20.81 -12.46
C THR A 121 -34.53 22.00 -12.20
N THR A 122 -34.25 23.13 -12.84
CA THR A 122 -35.18 24.25 -12.88
C THR A 122 -36.25 23.91 -13.90
N ALA A 123 -37.18 23.05 -13.51
CA ALA A 123 -38.48 22.96 -14.14
C ALA A 123 -39.30 24.18 -13.69
N GLN A 124 -39.05 25.34 -14.31
CA GLN A 124 -39.98 26.46 -14.22
C GLN A 124 -41.11 26.18 -15.20
N GLY A 125 -42.25 25.84 -14.62
CA GLY A 125 -43.50 25.62 -15.31
C GLY A 125 -44.05 26.91 -15.92
N LYS A 126 -44.70 26.69 -17.05
CA LYS A 126 -45.55 27.60 -17.81
C LYS A 126 -46.63 28.29 -16.94
N PRO A 127 -47.14 29.46 -17.37
CA PRO A 127 -48.48 29.44 -17.99
C PRO A 127 -48.48 29.84 -19.47
#